data_AF-A0A7J9P090-F1
#
_entry.id   AF-A0A7J9P090-F1
#
_cell.length_a   1.000
_cell.length_b   1.000
_cell.length_c   1.000
_cell.angle_alpha   90.00
_cell.angle_beta   90.00
_cell.angle_gamma   90.00
#
_symmetry.space_group_name_H-M   'P 1'
#
loop_
_entity.id
_entity.type
_entity.pdbx_description
1 polymer ?
#
loop_
_entity_poly.entity_id
_entity_poly.type
_entity_poly.pdbx_seq_one_letter_code
_entity_poly.pdbx_strand_id
1 'polypeptide(L)'
;MDIEFKKSFKELTLSKDSLKIIEENGIDLKKIAVGEFSGRDSAAAIIKAFEDEDIDAVLPVLAFTGTDYGEKEIFYRNWNVINKKIKEMHENKFLLPLHFIFEPKLWNALNGRFIAYTIQKYGYYTPCIGCHAYLRMIRIPLAKHLGKKIISGERILHDKDFKIDQFKETLETYYKICDEFDVELRLPVKDIEKGSEIKEIIGEPWEQGKNQYSCMFSGNYRDLDGKVIFEREKIVKILNEFIYPSSIEILKNGYNNNFNYIETVKKFL
;
A
#
# COMPACT_ATOMS: atom_id res chain seq x y z
N MET A 1 -17.21 -0.43 -1.20
CA MET A 1 -17.58 1.00 -1.06
C MET A 1 -16.36 1.83 -1.43
N ASP A 2 -16.56 2.99 -2.04
CA ASP A 2 -15.46 3.87 -2.44
C ASP A 2 -15.24 4.94 -1.36
N ILE A 3 -14.00 5.06 -0.88
CA ILE A 3 -13.55 6.07 0.08
C ILE A 3 -13.03 7.27 -0.73
N GLU A 4 -13.50 8.46 -0.38
CA GLU A 4 -12.99 9.69 -0.96
C GLU A 4 -11.73 10.15 -0.22
N PHE A 5 -10.55 10.04 -0.85
CA PHE A 5 -9.25 10.37 -0.22
C PHE A 5 -9.21 11.78 0.41
N LYS A 6 -9.83 12.78 -0.22
CA LYS A 6 -9.82 14.15 0.34
C LYS A 6 -10.67 14.28 1.59
N LYS A 7 -11.78 13.54 1.68
CA LYS A 7 -12.67 13.54 2.84
C LYS A 7 -12.07 12.78 4.02
N SER A 8 -11.27 11.74 3.75
CA SER A 8 -10.63 10.94 4.80
C SER A 8 -9.59 11.68 5.66
N PHE A 9 -9.26 12.94 5.34
CA PHE A 9 -8.50 13.82 6.23
C PHE A 9 -9.32 14.37 7.40
N LYS A 10 -10.65 14.36 7.30
CA LYS A 10 -11.56 14.99 8.28
C LYS A 10 -12.52 14.00 8.91
N GLU A 11 -12.96 13.01 8.14
CA GLU A 11 -13.98 12.07 8.57
C GLU A 11 -13.65 10.63 8.18
N LEU A 12 -14.05 9.70 9.05
CA LEU A 12 -14.01 8.27 8.79
C LEU A 12 -15.26 7.87 7.99
N THR A 13 -15.07 7.39 6.76
CA THR A 13 -16.16 6.88 5.93
C THR A 13 -16.03 5.37 5.78
N LEU A 14 -17.02 4.62 6.31
CA LEU A 14 -17.09 3.16 6.24
C LEU A 14 -18.44 2.70 5.67
N SER A 15 -18.48 1.48 5.13
CA SER A 15 -19.72 0.87 4.68
C SER A 15 -20.66 0.55 5.85
N LYS A 16 -21.97 0.53 5.57
CA LYS A 16 -22.99 0.12 6.56
C LYS A 16 -22.67 -1.25 7.17
N ASP A 17 -22.21 -2.19 6.34
CA ASP A 17 -21.83 -3.53 6.80
C ASP A 17 -20.60 -3.50 7.72
N SER A 18 -19.64 -2.61 7.48
CA SER A 18 -18.47 -2.47 8.36
C SER A 18 -18.87 -1.90 9.71
N LEU A 19 -19.69 -0.83 9.71
CA LEU A 19 -20.21 -0.23 10.94
C LEU A 19 -21.00 -1.25 11.75
N LYS A 20 -21.86 -2.03 11.09
CA LYS A 20 -22.62 -3.11 11.71
C LYS A 20 -21.71 -4.14 12.39
N ILE A 21 -20.68 -4.65 11.71
CA ILE A 21 -19.74 -5.62 12.29
C ILE A 21 -19.02 -5.03 13.50
N ILE A 22 -18.57 -3.77 13.39
CA ILE A 22 -17.87 -3.07 14.48
C ILE A 22 -18.78 -2.93 15.70
N GLU A 23 -20.02 -2.48 15.51
CA GLU A 23 -20.99 -2.27 16.59
C GLU A 23 -21.44 -3.58 17.25
N GLU A 24 -21.80 -4.60 16.45
CA GLU A 24 -22.30 -5.88 16.97
C GLU A 24 -21.24 -6.67 17.74
N ASN A 25 -19.96 -6.48 17.42
CA ASN A 25 -18.84 -7.20 18.05
C ASN A 25 -18.04 -6.31 19.03
N GLY A 26 -18.48 -5.07 19.28
CA GLY A 26 -17.82 -4.16 20.22
C GLY A 26 -16.36 -3.83 19.88
N ILE A 27 -16.02 -3.75 18.59
CA ILE A 27 -14.64 -3.56 18.12
C ILE A 27 -14.20 -2.11 18.39
N ASP A 28 -13.13 -1.91 19.16
CA ASP A 28 -12.52 -0.58 19.33
C ASP A 28 -11.88 -0.13 18.01
N LEU A 29 -12.24 1.07 17.52
CA LEU A 29 -11.65 1.67 16.32
C LEU A 29 -10.11 1.74 16.39
N LYS A 30 -9.54 1.89 17.59
CA LYS A 30 -8.08 1.91 17.83
C LYS A 30 -7.41 0.55 17.62
N LYS A 31 -8.19 -0.52 17.53
CA LYS A 31 -7.73 -1.87 17.21
C LYS A 31 -8.02 -2.30 15.77
N ILE A 32 -8.41 -1.34 14.93
CA ILE A 32 -8.61 -1.57 13.50
C ILE A 32 -7.38 -1.10 12.74
N ALA A 33 -6.73 -2.01 12.01
CA ALA A 33 -5.65 -1.67 11.09
C ALA A 33 -6.16 -1.51 9.65
N VAL A 34 -5.53 -0.65 8.86
CA VAL A 34 -5.82 -0.53 7.42
C VAL A 34 -4.93 -1.52 6.65
N GLY A 35 -5.53 -2.50 5.99
CA GLY A 35 -4.81 -3.50 5.21
C GLY A 35 -4.69 -3.11 3.73
N GLU A 36 -3.49 -3.15 3.17
CA GLU A 36 -3.33 -3.14 1.72
C GLU A 36 -3.90 -4.41 1.09
N PHE A 37 -4.80 -4.24 0.12
CA PHE A 37 -5.48 -5.35 -0.55
C PHE A 37 -5.21 -5.36 -2.06
N SER A 38 -4.00 -5.75 -2.45
CA SER A 38 -3.47 -5.60 -3.83
C SER A 38 -3.01 -6.92 -4.47
N GLY A 39 -2.68 -7.94 -3.68
CA GLY A 39 -2.23 -9.23 -4.19
C GLY A 39 -1.99 -10.26 -3.10
N ARG A 40 -1.40 -11.40 -3.46
CA ARG A 40 -1.22 -12.53 -2.52
C ARG A 40 -0.34 -12.16 -1.31
N ASP A 41 0.74 -11.39 -1.51
CA ASP A 41 1.68 -11.08 -0.44
C ASP A 41 1.01 -10.14 0.58
N SER A 42 0.14 -9.23 0.12
CA SER A 42 -0.66 -8.35 0.99
C SER A 42 -1.80 -9.12 1.68
N ALA A 43 -2.38 -10.13 1.02
CA ALA A 43 -3.33 -11.06 1.63
C ALA A 43 -2.70 -11.85 2.77
N ALA A 44 -1.51 -12.43 2.55
CA ALA A 44 -0.76 -13.14 3.60
C ALA A 44 -0.36 -12.19 4.74
N ALA A 45 0.03 -10.96 4.44
CA ALA A 45 0.31 -9.94 5.45
C ALA A 45 -0.89 -9.65 6.34
N ILE A 46 -2.09 -9.52 5.76
CA ILE A 46 -3.33 -9.31 6.52
C ILE A 46 -3.63 -10.51 7.44
N ILE A 47 -3.51 -11.74 6.95
CA ILE A 47 -3.72 -12.94 7.76
C ILE A 47 -2.74 -12.96 8.94
N LYS A 48 -1.45 -12.72 8.65
CA LYS A 48 -0.39 -12.74 9.67
C LYS A 48 -0.49 -11.59 10.67
N ALA A 49 -1.09 -10.45 10.29
CA ALA A 49 -1.28 -9.33 11.19
C ALA A 49 -2.24 -9.64 12.37
N PHE A 50 -3.11 -10.64 12.24
CA PHE A 50 -4.00 -11.07 13.32
C PHE A 50 -3.30 -11.90 14.42
N GLU A 51 -2.03 -12.25 14.24
CA GLU A 51 -1.16 -12.75 15.32
C GLU A 51 -0.90 -11.67 16.40
N ASP A 52 -1.18 -10.39 16.09
CA ASP A 52 -1.05 -9.29 17.03
C ASP A 52 -2.36 -9.04 17.80
N GLU A 53 -2.27 -9.08 19.13
CA GLU A 53 -3.40 -8.87 20.04
C GLU A 53 -3.96 -7.44 20.03
N ASP A 54 -3.20 -6.47 19.51
CA ASP A 54 -3.62 -5.08 19.32
C ASP A 54 -4.45 -4.87 18.04
N ILE A 55 -4.63 -5.92 17.22
CA ILE A 55 -5.42 -5.87 15.99
C ILE A 55 -6.61 -6.82 16.12
N ASP A 56 -7.80 -6.26 16.35
CA ASP A 56 -9.05 -7.03 16.40
C ASP A 56 -9.77 -7.04 15.05
N ALA A 57 -9.52 -6.04 14.21
CA ALA A 57 -10.03 -6.02 12.85
C ALA A 57 -9.04 -5.43 11.85
N VAL A 58 -9.18 -5.85 10.60
CA VAL A 58 -8.48 -5.24 9.47
C VAL A 58 -9.53 -4.70 8.50
N LEU A 59 -9.38 -3.44 8.10
CA LEU A 59 -10.10 -2.81 7.01
C LEU A 59 -9.29 -3.00 5.71
N PRO A 60 -9.65 -3.97 4.84
CA PRO A 60 -8.97 -4.14 3.57
C PRO A 60 -9.34 -3.00 2.63
N VAL A 61 -8.31 -2.31 2.14
CA VAL A 61 -8.43 -1.18 1.22
C VAL A 61 -7.62 -1.47 -0.04
N LEU A 62 -8.30 -1.55 -1.17
CA LEU A 62 -7.69 -1.53 -2.48
C LEU A 62 -7.51 -0.08 -2.93
N ALA A 63 -6.28 0.30 -3.24
CA ALA A 63 -6.00 1.60 -3.83
C ALA A 63 -5.72 1.42 -5.31
N PHE A 64 -6.46 2.11 -6.17
CA PHE A 64 -6.17 2.10 -7.60
C PHE A 64 -4.94 2.95 -7.88
N THR A 65 -4.06 2.43 -8.72
CA THR A 65 -2.94 3.18 -9.29
C THR A 65 -3.24 3.53 -10.73
N GLY A 66 -2.52 4.49 -11.31
CA GLY A 66 -2.67 4.84 -12.73
C GLY A 66 -2.18 3.75 -13.71
N THR A 67 -1.82 2.57 -13.19
CA THR A 67 -1.08 1.53 -13.91
C THR A 67 -1.74 0.17 -13.86
N ASP A 68 -2.78 0.02 -13.04
CA ASP A 68 -3.42 -1.26 -12.78
C ASP A 68 -4.55 -1.55 -13.75
N TYR A 69 -4.67 -2.81 -14.16
CA TYR A 69 -5.79 -3.30 -14.96
C TYR A 69 -6.19 -4.72 -14.55
N GLY A 70 -7.47 -5.05 -14.74
CA GLY A 70 -8.05 -6.35 -14.47
C GLY A 70 -9.52 -6.27 -14.05
N GLU A 71 -10.08 -7.40 -13.64
CA GLU A 71 -11.48 -7.55 -13.22
C GLU A 71 -11.65 -7.30 -11.71
N LYS A 72 -12.54 -6.38 -11.33
CA LYS A 72 -12.75 -5.97 -9.93
C LYS A 72 -13.25 -7.13 -9.06
N GLU A 73 -14.00 -8.04 -9.66
CA GLU A 73 -14.61 -9.24 -9.09
C GLU A 73 -13.57 -10.13 -8.39
N ILE A 74 -12.34 -10.11 -8.88
CA ILE A 74 -11.23 -10.89 -8.33
C ILE A 74 -10.96 -10.55 -6.86
N PHE A 75 -11.08 -9.28 -6.48
CA PHE A 75 -10.83 -8.86 -5.11
C PHE A 75 -11.93 -9.25 -4.15
N TYR A 76 -13.19 -9.31 -4.60
CA TYR A 76 -14.27 -9.84 -3.78
C TYR A 76 -14.09 -11.35 -3.54
N ARG A 77 -13.67 -12.09 -4.57
CA ARG A 77 -13.30 -13.51 -4.42
C ARG A 77 -12.16 -13.69 -3.43
N ASN A 78 -11.08 -12.93 -3.58
CA ASN A 78 -9.93 -12.99 -2.68
C ASN A 78 -10.32 -12.62 -1.24
N TRP A 79 -11.18 -11.62 -1.08
CA TRP A 79 -11.71 -11.23 0.22
C TRP A 79 -12.46 -12.38 0.88
N ASN A 80 -13.29 -13.11 0.14
CA ASN A 80 -14.00 -14.29 0.68
C ASN A 80 -13.03 -15.38 1.15
N VAL A 81 -11.98 -15.66 0.37
CA VAL A 81 -10.93 -16.64 0.73
C VAL A 81 -10.25 -16.24 2.03
N ILE A 82 -9.79 -14.99 2.13
CA ILE A 82 -9.05 -14.50 3.29
C ILE A 82 -9.96 -14.40 4.52
N ASN A 83 -11.20 -13.92 4.36
CA ASN A 83 -12.18 -13.86 5.44
C ASN A 83 -12.52 -15.25 6.00
N LYS A 84 -12.67 -16.25 5.12
CA LYS A 84 -12.86 -17.65 5.54
C LYS A 84 -11.65 -18.12 6.37
N LYS A 85 -10.44 -17.90 5.86
CA LYS A 85 -9.20 -18.29 6.54
C LYS A 85 -9.06 -17.66 7.92
N ILE A 86 -9.38 -16.36 8.06
CA ILE A 86 -9.34 -15.66 9.35
C ILE A 86 -10.34 -16.24 10.34
N LYS A 87 -11.58 -16.53 9.90
CA LYS A 87 -12.60 -17.14 10.76
C LYS A 87 -12.25 -18.55 11.21
N GLU A 88 -11.53 -19.31 10.39
CA GLU A 88 -11.04 -20.65 10.75
C GLU A 88 -9.89 -20.58 11.77
N MET A 89 -9.10 -19.51 11.75
CA MET A 89 -7.92 -19.34 12.62
C MET A 89 -8.23 -18.58 13.92
N HIS A 90 -9.25 -17.72 13.92
CA HIS A 90 -9.52 -16.79 15.01
C HIS A 90 -11.02 -16.64 15.25
N GLU A 91 -11.44 -16.76 16.50
CA GLU A 91 -12.85 -16.62 16.89
C GLU A 91 -13.30 -15.14 16.96
N ASN A 92 -12.44 -14.24 17.43
CA ASN A 92 -12.77 -12.84 17.73
C ASN A 92 -11.96 -11.83 16.89
N LYS A 93 -11.59 -12.19 15.66
CA LYS A 93 -10.85 -11.32 14.73
C LYS A 93 -11.62 -11.16 13.42
N PHE A 94 -11.66 -9.94 12.88
CA PHE A 94 -12.59 -9.61 11.80
C PHE A 94 -11.92 -8.98 10.59
N LEU A 95 -12.10 -9.58 9.42
CA LEU A 95 -11.85 -8.89 8.15
C LEU A 95 -13.10 -8.08 7.76
N LEU A 96 -12.99 -6.75 7.78
CA LEU A 96 -14.09 -5.87 7.41
C LEU A 96 -14.34 -5.92 5.89
N PRO A 97 -15.54 -5.53 5.41
CA PRO A 97 -15.84 -5.40 4.00
C PRO A 97 -14.81 -4.61 3.18
N LEU A 98 -14.56 -5.04 1.95
CA LEU A 98 -13.60 -4.41 1.03
C LEU A 98 -13.99 -2.97 0.65
N HIS A 99 -13.03 -2.07 0.83
CA HIS A 99 -13.12 -0.67 0.40
C HIS A 99 -12.15 -0.38 -0.75
N PHE A 100 -12.51 0.61 -1.56
CA PHE A 100 -11.71 1.10 -2.66
C PHE A 100 -11.34 2.56 -2.40
N ILE A 101 -10.16 2.98 -2.81
CA ILE A 101 -9.74 4.38 -2.70
C ILE A 101 -8.92 4.78 -3.92
N PHE A 102 -9.09 6.02 -4.39
CA PHE A 102 -8.33 6.51 -5.54
C PHE A 102 -8.16 8.03 -5.50
N GLU A 103 -6.96 8.49 -5.85
CA GLU A 103 -6.69 9.90 -6.14
C GLU A 103 -5.74 10.00 -7.35
N PRO A 104 -6.28 10.01 -8.59
CA PRO A 104 -5.47 9.99 -9.80
C PRO A 104 -4.56 11.21 -9.93
N LYS A 105 -5.00 12.38 -9.45
CA LYS A 105 -4.17 13.60 -9.55
C LYS A 105 -2.94 13.53 -8.66
N LEU A 106 -3.05 12.87 -7.51
CA LEU A 106 -1.92 12.62 -6.62
C LEU A 106 -0.96 11.62 -7.26
N TRP A 107 -1.47 10.48 -7.73
CA TRP A 107 -0.63 9.48 -8.40
C TRP A 107 0.11 10.08 -9.60
N ASN A 108 -0.59 10.88 -10.41
CA ASN A 108 0.00 11.60 -11.54
C ASN A 108 1.08 12.61 -11.11
N ALA A 109 0.90 13.32 -9.99
CA ALA A 109 1.89 14.28 -9.51
C ALA A 109 3.22 13.60 -9.13
N LEU A 110 3.16 12.42 -8.50
CA LEU A 110 4.34 11.67 -8.07
C LEU A 110 4.99 10.88 -9.21
N ASN A 111 4.21 10.30 -10.12
CA ASN A 111 4.72 9.37 -11.13
C ASN A 111 4.61 9.91 -12.56
N GLY A 112 3.50 10.51 -12.96
CA GLY A 112 3.22 10.78 -14.37
C GLY A 112 3.73 12.12 -14.89
N ARG A 113 3.39 13.22 -14.21
CA ARG A 113 3.46 14.57 -14.79
C ARG A 113 4.87 15.01 -15.17
N PHE A 114 5.88 14.59 -14.39
CA PHE A 114 7.24 15.11 -14.46
C PHE A 114 8.29 14.05 -14.82
N ILE A 115 7.89 12.99 -15.53
CA ILE A 115 8.81 11.92 -15.96
C ILE A 115 10.02 12.49 -16.71
N ALA A 116 9.78 13.31 -17.73
CA ALA A 116 10.85 13.89 -18.56
C ALA A 116 11.87 14.68 -17.72
N TYR A 117 11.39 15.48 -16.78
CA TYR A 117 12.26 16.27 -15.91
C TYR A 117 12.99 15.39 -14.88
N THR A 118 12.32 14.38 -14.32
CA THR A 118 12.92 13.41 -13.38
C THR A 118 14.07 12.66 -14.04
N ILE A 119 13.88 12.22 -15.28
CA ILE A 119 14.94 11.60 -16.08
C ILE A 119 16.09 12.59 -16.33
N GLN A 120 15.79 13.83 -16.70
CA GLN A 120 16.81 14.87 -16.92
C GLN A 120 17.64 15.15 -15.66
N LYS A 121 17.01 15.28 -14.50
CA LYS A 121 17.65 15.65 -13.22
C LYS A 121 18.44 14.50 -12.59
N TYR A 122 17.86 13.30 -12.58
CA TYR A 122 18.42 12.16 -11.86
C TYR A 122 19.08 11.12 -12.76
N GLY A 123 18.89 11.21 -14.08
CA GLY A 123 19.41 10.24 -15.04
C GLY A 123 18.74 8.87 -14.94
N TYR A 124 17.60 8.77 -14.24
CA TYR A 124 16.87 7.53 -13.98
C TYR A 124 15.41 7.83 -13.60
N TYR A 125 14.51 6.90 -13.90
CA TYR A 125 13.11 6.96 -13.47
C TYR A 125 12.50 5.56 -13.37
N THR A 126 11.77 5.31 -12.29
CA THR A 126 10.82 4.20 -12.19
C THR A 126 9.55 4.67 -11.46
N PRO A 127 8.34 4.36 -11.98
CA PRO A 127 7.08 4.65 -11.30
C PRO A 127 6.91 3.81 -10.04
N CYS A 128 7.60 2.67 -9.89
CA CYS A 128 7.36 1.74 -8.79
C CYS A 128 7.58 2.42 -7.43
N ILE A 129 8.64 3.21 -7.31
CA ILE A 129 8.99 3.90 -6.06
C ILE A 129 7.91 4.91 -5.64
N GLY A 130 7.50 5.79 -6.56
CA GLY A 130 6.47 6.78 -6.28
C GLY A 130 5.07 6.17 -6.16
N CYS A 131 4.80 5.06 -6.84
CA CYS A 131 3.56 4.31 -6.74
C CYS A 131 3.38 3.70 -5.35
N HIS A 132 4.40 3.04 -4.80
CA HIS A 132 4.33 2.48 -3.44
C HIS A 132 4.32 3.58 -2.37
N ALA A 133 5.02 4.71 -2.57
CA ALA A 133 4.85 5.89 -1.72
C ALA A 133 3.38 6.38 -1.71
N TYR A 134 2.77 6.50 -2.89
CA TYR A 134 1.34 6.84 -3.03
C TYR A 134 0.43 5.86 -2.28
N LEU A 135 0.70 4.55 -2.35
CA LEU A 135 -0.07 3.52 -1.64
C LEU A 135 -0.01 3.71 -0.12
N ARG A 136 1.08 4.24 0.44
CA ARG A 136 1.15 4.64 1.85
C ARG A 136 0.36 5.90 2.11
N MET A 137 0.64 6.95 1.34
CA MET A 137 0.02 8.27 1.49
C MET A 137 -1.51 8.21 1.47
N ILE A 138 -2.09 7.45 0.55
CA ILE A 138 -3.54 7.39 0.38
C ILE A 138 -4.25 6.73 1.58
N ARG A 139 -3.54 5.92 2.35
CA ARG A 139 -4.06 5.20 3.52
C ARG A 139 -3.82 5.93 4.84
N ILE A 140 -2.86 6.85 4.92
CA ILE A 140 -2.50 7.57 6.14
C ILE A 140 -3.70 8.31 6.78
N PRO A 141 -4.48 9.13 6.04
CA PRO A 141 -5.60 9.84 6.65
C PRO A 141 -6.65 8.90 7.25
N LEU A 142 -6.96 7.82 6.52
CA LEU A 142 -7.87 6.78 6.98
C LEU A 142 -7.35 6.07 8.23
N ALA A 143 -6.06 5.71 8.26
CA ALA A 143 -5.44 5.04 9.41
C ALA A 143 -5.43 5.91 10.67
N LYS A 144 -5.32 7.24 10.54
CA LYS A 144 -5.38 8.17 11.69
C LYS A 144 -6.73 8.19 12.41
N HIS A 145 -7.81 7.82 11.73
CA HIS A 145 -9.13 7.67 12.35
C HIS A 145 -9.31 6.31 13.07
N LEU A 146 -8.39 5.37 12.85
CA LEU A 146 -8.44 4.00 13.35
C LEU A 146 -7.24 3.75 14.27
N GLY A 147 -6.69 2.53 14.26
CA GLY A 147 -5.57 2.12 15.11
C GLY A 147 -4.20 2.66 14.72
N LYS A 148 -4.14 3.62 13.78
CA LYS A 148 -2.90 4.21 13.26
C LYS A 148 -1.90 3.17 12.74
N LYS A 149 -2.41 2.09 12.15
CA LYS A 149 -1.61 0.99 11.59
C LYS A 149 -1.98 0.77 10.13
N ILE A 150 -0.96 0.66 9.27
CA ILE A 150 -1.10 0.20 7.88
C ILE A 150 -0.37 -1.14 7.76
N ILE A 151 -1.05 -2.17 7.29
CA ILE A 151 -0.46 -3.47 6.98
C ILE A 151 -0.16 -3.52 5.48
N SER A 152 1.06 -3.90 5.10
CA SER A 152 1.39 -4.21 3.71
C SER A 152 2.25 -5.46 3.57
N GLY A 153 2.32 -5.95 2.33
CA GLY A 153 2.92 -7.22 1.94
C GLY A 153 4.29 -7.11 1.28
N GLU A 154 5.01 -5.99 1.37
CA GLU A 154 6.39 -5.97 0.88
C GLU A 154 7.27 -6.98 1.61
N ARG A 155 8.18 -7.61 0.85
CA ARG A 155 9.21 -8.50 1.37
C ARG A 155 10.58 -8.05 0.89
N ILE A 156 11.57 -8.18 1.76
CA ILE A 156 12.95 -7.83 1.43
C ILE A 156 13.58 -8.92 0.56
N LEU A 157 13.18 -10.17 0.80
CA LEU A 157 13.68 -11.37 0.14
C LEU A 157 12.53 -12.02 -0.65
N HIS A 158 12.70 -12.14 -1.96
CA HIS A 158 11.71 -12.74 -2.86
C HIS A 158 12.35 -13.87 -3.67
N ASP A 159 12.56 -15.02 -3.05
CA ASP A 159 13.25 -16.13 -3.70
C ASP A 159 14.63 -15.67 -4.27
N LYS A 160 14.74 -15.44 -5.59
CA LYS A 160 15.92 -14.89 -6.29
C LYS A 160 15.64 -13.58 -7.02
N ASP A 161 14.46 -13.02 -6.83
CA ASP A 161 13.97 -11.86 -7.57
C ASP A 161 14.25 -10.56 -6.82
N PHE A 162 14.71 -9.54 -7.54
CA PHE A 162 14.99 -8.22 -6.97
C PHE A 162 13.89 -7.23 -7.36
N LYS A 163 13.35 -6.52 -6.37
CA LYS A 163 12.35 -5.46 -6.56
C LYS A 163 12.88 -4.12 -6.10
N ILE A 164 12.89 -3.15 -7.01
CA ILE A 164 13.39 -1.79 -6.77
C ILE A 164 12.55 -1.00 -5.76
N ASP A 165 11.28 -1.38 -5.59
CA ASP A 165 10.35 -0.82 -4.60
C ASP A 165 10.50 -1.45 -3.21
N GLN A 166 11.29 -2.51 -3.04
CA GLN A 166 11.34 -3.30 -1.80
C GLN A 166 12.76 -3.51 -1.26
N PHE A 167 13.74 -2.75 -1.74
CA PHE A 167 15.05 -2.72 -1.11
C PHE A 167 15.08 -1.73 0.07
N LYS A 168 16.09 -1.88 0.93
CA LYS A 168 16.18 -1.27 2.26
C LYS A 168 15.82 0.22 2.30
N GLU A 169 16.47 1.07 1.51
CA GLU A 169 16.28 2.52 1.57
C GLU A 169 14.89 2.96 1.11
N THR A 170 14.30 2.23 0.16
CA THR A 170 12.93 2.49 -0.29
C THR A 170 11.94 2.17 0.82
N LEU A 171 12.09 1.01 1.49
CA LEU A 171 11.25 0.65 2.62
C LEU A 171 11.43 1.62 3.79
N GLU A 172 12.67 1.98 4.14
CA GLU A 172 12.96 3.00 5.16
C GLU A 172 12.29 4.34 4.85
N THR A 173 12.24 4.73 3.58
CA THR A 173 11.52 5.93 3.15
C THR A 173 10.02 5.80 3.40
N TYR A 174 9.41 4.65 3.10
CA TYR A 174 7.99 4.41 3.35
C TYR A 174 7.66 4.39 4.85
N TYR A 175 8.53 3.81 5.67
CA TYR A 175 8.42 3.90 7.12
C TYR A 175 8.43 5.36 7.59
N LYS A 176 9.40 6.16 7.15
CA LYS A 176 9.50 7.58 7.52
C LYS A 176 8.28 8.39 7.07
N ILE A 177 7.70 8.08 5.90
CA ILE A 177 6.48 8.75 5.43
C ILE A 177 5.32 8.47 6.38
N CYS A 178 5.13 7.22 6.82
CA CYS A 178 4.05 6.89 7.74
C CYS A 178 4.30 7.45 9.16
N ASP A 179 5.53 7.35 9.66
CA ASP A 179 5.95 7.77 10.99
C ASP A 179 5.76 9.28 11.22
N GLU A 180 6.05 10.12 10.22
CA GLU A 180 5.81 11.58 10.27
C GLU A 180 4.35 11.95 10.57
N PHE A 181 3.40 11.02 10.36
CA PHE A 181 1.98 11.22 10.64
C PHE A 181 1.46 10.34 11.77
N ASP A 182 2.34 9.84 12.64
CA ASP A 182 2.04 8.93 13.75
C ASP A 182 1.34 7.64 13.28
N VAL A 183 1.63 7.16 12.07
CA VAL A 183 1.07 5.93 11.53
C VAL A 183 2.17 4.88 11.44
N GLU A 184 1.94 3.73 12.06
CA GLU A 184 2.85 2.60 12.00
C GLU A 184 2.64 1.83 10.68
N LEU A 185 3.70 1.68 9.89
CA LEU A 185 3.72 0.72 8.78
C LEU A 185 4.16 -0.65 9.29
N ARG A 186 3.34 -1.67 9.10
CA ARG A 186 3.65 -3.05 9.44
C ARG A 186 3.85 -3.87 8.18
N LEU A 187 4.94 -4.63 8.16
CA LEU A 187 5.27 -5.59 7.10
C LEU A 187 5.40 -7.00 7.68
N PRO A 188 4.28 -7.67 8.04
CA PRO A 188 4.30 -8.95 8.77
C PRO A 188 5.01 -10.10 8.05
N VAL A 189 5.16 -9.98 6.73
CA VAL A 189 5.76 -11.00 5.86
C VAL A 189 7.14 -10.57 5.33
N LYS A 190 7.73 -9.48 5.85
CA LYS A 190 8.93 -8.86 5.27
C LYS A 190 10.13 -9.79 5.15
N ASP A 191 10.28 -10.70 6.11
CA ASP A 191 11.41 -11.63 6.23
C ASP A 191 11.11 -13.02 5.62
N ILE A 192 9.92 -13.22 5.03
CA ILE A 192 9.57 -14.49 4.39
C ILE A 192 10.19 -14.55 3.01
N GLU A 193 11.17 -15.42 2.82
CA GLU A 193 11.91 -15.55 1.56
C GLU A 193 11.07 -16.24 0.48
N LYS A 194 10.45 -17.39 0.83
CA LYS A 194 9.90 -18.32 -0.16
C LYS A 194 8.45 -18.01 -0.50
N GLY A 195 8.14 -18.03 -1.80
CA GLY A 195 6.76 -17.92 -2.27
C GLY A 195 5.83 -19.04 -1.79
N SER A 196 6.37 -20.21 -1.42
CA SER A 196 5.59 -21.33 -0.87
C SER A 196 5.01 -21.03 0.50
N GLU A 197 5.79 -20.37 1.37
CA GLU A 197 5.35 -19.99 2.72
C GLU A 197 4.19 -18.98 2.68
N ILE A 198 4.20 -18.10 1.67
CA ILE A 198 3.07 -17.18 1.41
C ILE A 198 1.80 -17.96 1.04
N LYS A 199 1.91 -19.02 0.23
CA LYS A 199 0.75 -19.87 -0.12
C LYS A 199 0.22 -20.64 1.09
N GLU A 200 1.12 -21.12 1.95
CA GLU A 200 0.76 -21.83 3.18
C GLU A 200 -0.02 -20.92 4.15
N ILE A 201 0.39 -19.66 4.31
CA ILE A 201 -0.34 -18.67 5.12
C ILE A 201 -1.75 -18.46 4.58
N ILE A 202 -1.90 -18.30 3.25
CA ILE A 202 -3.19 -18.10 2.61
C ILE A 202 -4.06 -19.37 2.69
N GLY A 203 -3.44 -20.55 2.61
CA GLY A 203 -4.13 -21.84 2.56
C GLY A 203 -4.69 -22.21 1.18
N GLU A 204 -4.27 -21.50 0.12
CA GLU A 204 -4.71 -21.71 -1.27
C GLU A 204 -3.49 -21.67 -2.22
N PRO A 205 -3.52 -22.36 -3.37
CA PRO A 205 -2.44 -22.34 -4.36
C PRO A 205 -2.46 -21.03 -5.18
N TRP A 206 -2.35 -19.89 -4.50
CA TRP A 206 -2.36 -18.57 -5.12
C TRP A 206 -0.99 -18.25 -5.72
N GLU A 207 -0.87 -18.41 -7.04
CA GLU A 207 0.34 -18.10 -7.80
C GLU A 207 0.62 -16.59 -7.90
N GLN A 208 1.91 -16.23 -7.97
CA GLN A 208 2.35 -14.83 -8.06
C GLN A 208 1.80 -14.17 -9.33
N GLY A 209 1.26 -12.95 -9.19
CA GLY A 209 0.72 -12.19 -10.32
C GLY A 209 -0.57 -12.79 -10.91
N LYS A 210 -1.12 -13.84 -10.32
CA LYS A 210 -2.45 -14.38 -10.63
C LYS A 210 -3.46 -13.91 -9.62
N ASN A 211 -4.74 -13.99 -9.95
CA ASN A 211 -5.84 -13.58 -9.08
C ASN A 211 -5.68 -12.17 -8.48
N GLN A 212 -5.07 -11.23 -9.21
CA GLN A 212 -4.89 -9.85 -8.80
C GLN A 212 -4.84 -8.96 -10.04
N TYR A 213 -4.90 -7.64 -9.85
CA TYR A 213 -4.61 -6.73 -10.95
C TYR A 213 -3.16 -6.86 -11.42
N SER A 214 -3.00 -6.65 -12.72
CA SER A 214 -1.70 -6.55 -13.36
C SER A 214 -1.28 -5.08 -13.43
N CYS A 215 0.02 -4.82 -13.28
CA CYS A 215 0.60 -3.49 -13.39
C CYS A 215 1.29 -3.35 -14.75
N MET A 216 0.92 -2.33 -15.52
CA MET A 216 1.51 -2.01 -16.82
C MET A 216 3.01 -1.69 -16.77
N PHE A 217 3.54 -1.34 -15.59
CA PHE A 217 4.96 -1.03 -15.38
C PHE A 217 5.70 -2.11 -14.59
N SER A 218 5.10 -3.29 -14.39
CA SER A 218 5.79 -4.40 -13.74
C SER A 218 7.09 -4.73 -14.48
N GLY A 219 8.22 -4.69 -13.76
CA GLY A 219 9.53 -4.99 -14.33
C GLY A 219 10.13 -3.91 -15.23
N ASN A 220 9.59 -2.68 -15.26
CA ASN A 220 10.06 -1.61 -16.16
C ASN A 220 11.48 -1.08 -15.88
N TYR A 221 12.12 -1.58 -14.83
CA TYR A 221 13.49 -1.29 -14.43
C TYR A 221 14.47 -2.39 -14.89
N ARG A 222 14.06 -3.26 -15.82
CA ARG A 222 14.87 -4.37 -16.34
C ARG A 222 15.30 -4.12 -17.78
N ASP A 223 16.45 -4.67 -18.16
CA ASP A 223 16.92 -4.70 -19.55
C ASP A 223 16.22 -5.80 -20.37
N LEU A 224 16.62 -5.91 -21.63
CA LEU A 224 16.09 -6.90 -22.57
C LEU A 224 16.33 -8.35 -22.13
N ASP A 225 17.33 -8.59 -21.27
CA ASP A 225 17.66 -9.90 -20.71
C ASP A 225 16.98 -10.14 -19.35
N GLY A 226 16.15 -9.20 -18.89
CA GLY A 226 15.44 -9.25 -17.61
C GLY A 226 16.32 -8.91 -16.40
N LYS A 227 17.56 -8.48 -16.62
CA LYS A 227 18.46 -8.04 -15.56
C LYS A 227 18.07 -6.65 -15.09
N VAL A 228 18.10 -6.46 -13.79
CA VAL A 228 17.75 -5.20 -13.14
C VAL A 228 18.78 -4.13 -13.51
N ILE A 229 18.30 -3.02 -14.07
CA ILE A 229 19.08 -1.81 -14.35
C ILE A 229 18.77 -0.81 -13.24
N PHE A 230 19.70 -0.66 -12.31
CA PHE A 230 19.61 0.41 -11.33
C PHE A 230 20.97 0.84 -10.81
N GLU A 231 21.04 2.11 -10.41
CA GLU A 231 22.15 2.68 -9.67
C GLU A 231 21.61 3.13 -8.31
N ARG A 232 22.05 2.46 -7.24
CA ARG A 232 21.57 2.70 -5.88
C ARG A 232 21.63 4.17 -5.49
N GLU A 233 22.73 4.86 -5.83
CA GLU A 233 22.94 6.28 -5.53
C GLU A 233 21.88 7.18 -6.17
N LYS A 234 21.51 6.90 -7.43
CA LYS A 234 20.45 7.66 -8.14
C LYS A 234 19.10 7.47 -7.48
N ILE A 235 18.79 6.24 -7.05
CA ILE A 235 17.53 5.97 -6.33
C ILE A 235 17.51 6.70 -4.99
N VAL A 236 18.56 6.59 -4.20
CA VAL A 236 18.66 7.27 -2.89
C VAL A 236 18.49 8.78 -3.06
N LYS A 237 19.06 9.36 -4.12
CA LYS A 237 18.86 10.77 -4.47
C LYS A 237 17.38 11.09 -4.77
N ILE A 238 16.71 10.28 -5.59
CA ILE A 238 15.27 10.43 -5.87
C ILE A 238 14.43 10.32 -4.59
N LEU A 239 14.74 9.36 -3.72
CA LEU A 239 14.04 9.16 -2.45
C LEU A 239 14.15 10.40 -1.56
N ASN A 240 15.36 10.91 -1.37
CA ASN A 240 15.65 12.00 -0.44
C ASN A 240 15.26 13.39 -0.97
N GLU A 241 15.50 13.66 -2.27
CA GLU A 241 15.26 14.99 -2.84
C GLU A 241 13.84 15.17 -3.37
N PHE A 242 13.17 14.09 -3.77
CA PHE A 242 11.86 14.17 -4.42
C PHE A 242 10.76 13.40 -3.67
N ILE A 243 10.86 12.08 -3.56
CA ILE A 243 9.73 11.24 -3.11
C ILE A 243 9.36 11.53 -1.67
N TYR A 244 10.31 11.42 -0.74
CA TYR A 244 10.06 11.69 0.68
C TYR A 244 9.52 13.10 0.91
N PRO A 245 10.23 14.20 0.52
CA PRO A 245 9.76 15.54 0.84
C PRO A 245 8.44 15.90 0.16
N SER A 246 8.20 15.44 -1.08
CA SER A 246 6.92 15.64 -1.75
C SER A 246 5.78 14.93 -1.02
N SER A 247 5.99 13.69 -0.58
CA SER A 247 4.99 12.93 0.16
C SER A 247 4.59 13.63 1.46
N ILE A 248 5.57 14.12 2.23
CA ILE A 248 5.32 14.83 3.49
C ILE A 248 4.53 16.13 3.24
N GLU A 249 5.00 16.97 2.32
CA GLU A 249 4.38 18.26 2.04
C GLU A 249 2.96 18.10 1.47
N ILE A 250 2.72 17.11 0.62
CA ILE A 250 1.37 16.80 0.10
C ILE A 250 0.42 16.44 1.24
N LEU A 251 0.82 15.56 2.15
CA LEU A 251 -0.03 15.13 3.25
C LEU A 251 -0.27 16.27 4.25
N LYS A 252 0.76 17.06 4.59
CA LYS A 252 0.61 18.28 5.41
C LYS A 252 -0.36 19.26 4.77
N ASN A 253 -0.27 19.50 3.47
CA ASN A 253 -1.22 20.32 2.73
C ASN A 253 -2.63 19.73 2.77
N GLY A 254 -2.79 18.41 2.66
CA GLY A 254 -4.07 17.72 2.78
C GLY A 254 -4.77 17.95 4.13
N TYR A 255 -4.03 17.91 5.25
CA TYR A 255 -4.57 18.26 6.58
C TYR A 255 -5.00 19.73 6.68
N ASN A 256 -4.39 20.61 5.87
CA ASN A 256 -4.79 22.01 5.71
C ASN A 256 -5.83 22.21 4.59
N ASN A 257 -6.48 21.14 4.11
CA ASN A 257 -7.48 21.17 3.04
C ASN A 257 -6.97 21.77 1.72
N ASN A 258 -5.67 21.61 1.44
CA ASN A 258 -5.01 22.03 0.21
C ASN A 258 -4.54 20.81 -0.59
N PHE A 259 -5.08 20.64 -1.80
CA PHE A 259 -4.83 19.48 -2.66
C PHE A 259 -4.16 19.85 -3.99
N ASN A 260 -3.34 20.91 -3.99
CA ASN A 260 -2.57 21.35 -5.15
C ASN A 260 -1.29 20.51 -5.34
N TYR A 261 -1.46 19.23 -5.68
CA TYR A 261 -0.36 18.25 -5.73
C TYR A 261 0.76 18.64 -6.70
N ILE A 262 0.41 19.16 -7.88
CA ILE A 262 1.38 19.53 -8.92
C ILE A 262 2.28 20.68 -8.48
N GLU A 263 1.69 21.75 -7.93
CA GLU A 263 2.45 22.89 -7.41
C GLU A 263 3.29 22.50 -6.20
N THR A 264 2.81 21.55 -5.40
CA THR A 264 3.58 21.00 -4.28
C THR A 264 4.83 20.26 -4.78
N VAL A 265 4.67 19.34 -5.72
CA VAL A 265 5.76 18.53 -6.27
C VAL A 265 6.83 19.38 -6.97
N LYS A 266 6.44 20.44 -7.68
CA LYS A 266 7.38 21.35 -8.35
C LYS A 266 8.44 21.95 -7.43
N LYS A 267 8.19 22.04 -6.12
CA LYS A 267 9.17 22.57 -5.16
C LYS A 267 10.36 21.62 -4.93
N PHE A 268 10.21 20.35 -5.28
CA PHE A 268 11.17 19.26 -4.97
C PHE A 268 11.78 18.63 -6.24
N LEU A 269 11.33 19.06 -7.42
CA LEU A 269 11.90 18.72 -8.72
C LEU A 269 12.70 19.91 -9.22
#